data_AF-A0A944NDP7-F1
#
_entry.id   AF-A0A944NDP7-F1
#
_cell.length_a   1.000
_cell.length_b   1.000
_cell.length_c   1.000
_cell.angle_alpha   90.00
_cell.angle_beta   90.00
_cell.angle_gamma   90.00
#
_symmetry.space_group_name_H-M   'P 1'
#
loop_
_entity.id
_entity.type
_entity.pdbx_description
1 polymer ?
#
loop_
_entity_poly.entity_id
_entity_poly.type
_entity_poly.pdbx_seq_one_letter_code
_entity_poly.pdbx_strand_id
1 'polypeptide(L)'
;MIMVIVALSILLYQIIAFKIRYQNNSTNAINDKYTLPKTLSGTTSQPDVYYIILDGYSREDYLNEVLSYDNRPFLNELEGYGFYIANCSQANYSLTRYSLASSLNMEYVQSFYDISSAPNDRAVVEDISKYI
;
A
#
# COMPACT_ATOMS: atom_id res chain seq x y z
N MET A 1 -13.51 15.23 39.38
CA MET A 1 -14.78 14.86 38.71
C MET A 1 -14.96 15.61 37.39
N ILE A 2 -14.97 16.94 37.37
CA ILE A 2 -15.14 17.76 36.14
C ILE A 2 -14.08 17.44 35.07
N MET A 3 -12.79 17.38 35.44
CA MET A 3 -11.70 17.07 34.50
C MET A 3 -11.81 15.67 33.86
N VAL A 4 -12.38 14.69 34.58
CA VAL A 4 -12.59 13.34 34.05
C VAL A 4 -13.72 13.34 33.02
N ILE A 5 -14.80 14.08 33.29
CA ILE A 5 -15.92 14.23 32.35
C ILE A 5 -15.46 14.93 31.07
N VAL A 6 -14.60 15.95 31.18
CA VAL A 6 -14.02 16.65 30.03
C VAL A 6 -13.08 15.74 29.23
N ALA A 7 -12.23 14.93 29.88
CA ALA A 7 -11.38 13.98 29.18
C ALA A 7 -12.21 12.91 28.44
N LEU A 8 -13.26 12.39 29.08
CA LEU A 8 -14.15 11.41 28.47
C LEU A 8 -14.96 12.00 27.30
N SER A 9 -15.41 13.26 27.38
CA SER A 9 -16.14 13.90 26.29
C SER A 9 -15.27 14.13 25.06
N ILE A 10 -13.98 14.46 25.23
CA ILE A 10 -13.01 14.58 24.14
C ILE A 10 -12.80 13.23 23.44
N LEU A 11 -12.63 12.14 24.20
CA LEU A 11 -12.47 10.80 23.64
C LEU A 11 -13.74 10.35 22.88
N LEU A 12 -14.92 10.64 23.44
CA LEU A 12 -16.19 10.31 22.80
C LEU A 12 -16.37 11.08 21.48
N TYR A 13 -16.00 12.37 21.48
CA TYR A 13 -16.02 13.19 20.27
C TYR A 13 -15.11 12.64 19.17
N GLN A 14 -13.88 12.23 19.51
CA GLN A 14 -12.95 11.64 18.53
C GLN A 14 -13.49 10.35 17.90
N ILE A 15 -14.08 9.45 18.71
CA ILE A 15 -14.66 8.19 18.22
C ILE A 15 -15.84 8.47 17.27
N ILE A 16 -16.71 9.41 17.63
CA ILE A 16 -17.86 9.80 16.79
C ILE A 16 -17.37 10.43 15.48
N ALA A 17 -16.44 11.38 15.55
CA ALA A 17 -15.86 12.02 14.38
C ALA A 17 -15.17 11.02 13.44
N PHE A 18 -14.44 10.04 13.99
CA PHE A 18 -13.81 8.98 13.22
C PHE A 18 -14.85 8.14 12.47
N LYS A 19 -15.95 7.73 13.13
CA LYS A 19 -17.00 6.92 12.49
C LYS A 19 -17.68 7.67 11.33
N ILE A 20 -17.95 8.96 11.49
CA ILE A 20 -18.53 9.80 10.43
C ILE A 20 -17.57 9.90 9.23
N ARG A 21 -16.28 10.15 9.48
CA ARG A 21 -15.26 10.21 8.42
C ARG A 21 -15.08 8.87 7.71
N TYR A 22 -15.08 7.76 8.46
CA TYR A 22 -14.94 6.41 7.90
C TYR A 22 -16.12 6.03 7.00
N GLN A 23 -17.36 6.36 7.42
CA GLN A 23 -18.56 6.08 6.62
C GLN A 23 -18.60 6.94 5.34
N ASN A 24 -18.24 8.22 5.42
CA ASN A 24 -18.21 9.10 4.25
C ASN A 24 -17.16 8.70 3.21
N ASN A 25 -16.08 8.03 3.64
CA ASN A 25 -15.05 7.50 2.74
C ASN A 25 -15.40 6.10 2.19
N SER A 26 -16.44 5.43 2.71
CA SER A 26 -16.84 4.08 2.32
C SER A 26 -17.95 4.04 1.26
N THR A 27 -18.57 5.17 0.91
CA THR A 27 -19.66 5.23 -0.09
C THR A 27 -19.18 5.46 -1.53
N ASN A 28 -17.88 5.62 -1.77
CA ASN A 28 -17.28 5.63 -3.11
C ASN A 28 -16.58 4.31 -3.47
N ALA A 29 -16.66 3.29 -2.60
CA ALA A 29 -16.14 1.98 -2.89
C ALA A 29 -17.11 1.20 -3.80
N ILE A 30 -16.89 1.36 -5.11
CA ILE A 30 -17.05 0.35 -6.16
C ILE A 30 -18.50 -0.11 -6.42
N ASN A 31 -19.22 0.68 -7.25
CA ASN A 31 -20.34 0.18 -8.07
C ASN A 31 -19.87 -0.52 -9.35
N ASP A 32 -18.56 -0.78 -9.50
CA ASP A 32 -18.09 -1.66 -10.55
C ASP A 32 -18.43 -3.08 -10.15
N LYS A 33 -19.48 -3.62 -10.77
CA LYS A 33 -19.60 -5.07 -10.94
C LYS A 33 -18.24 -5.57 -11.38
N TYR A 34 -17.57 -6.35 -10.53
CA TYR A 34 -16.45 -7.20 -10.95
C TYR A 34 -17.00 -8.15 -12.01
N THR A 35 -16.99 -7.67 -13.25
CA THR A 35 -17.28 -8.47 -14.41
C THR A 35 -16.03 -9.32 -14.54
N LEU A 36 -16.14 -10.60 -14.17
CA LEU A 36 -15.05 -11.57 -14.36
C LEU A 36 -14.47 -11.34 -15.76
N PRO A 37 -13.13 -11.21 -15.88
CA PRO A 37 -12.51 -10.81 -17.13
C PRO A 37 -13.05 -11.69 -18.25
N LYS A 38 -13.54 -11.04 -19.30
CA LYS A 38 -13.88 -11.67 -20.58
C LYS A 38 -12.79 -12.69 -20.88
N THR A 39 -13.15 -13.97 -20.94
CA THR A 39 -12.23 -15.08 -21.24
C THR A 39 -11.34 -14.65 -22.39
N LEU A 40 -10.04 -14.49 -22.11
CA LEU A 40 -9.05 -14.03 -23.08
C LEU A 40 -9.09 -15.00 -24.26
N SER A 41 -9.82 -14.64 -25.31
CA SER A 41 -9.94 -15.43 -26.53
C SER A 41 -8.70 -15.17 -27.36
N GLY A 42 -7.56 -15.69 -26.90
CA GLY A 42 -6.28 -15.65 -27.57
C GLY A 42 -5.79 -17.06 -27.81
N THR A 43 -5.59 -17.44 -29.07
CA THR A 43 -5.16 -18.76 -29.54
C THR A 43 -3.67 -19.05 -29.32
N THR A 44 -3.05 -18.41 -28.33
CA THR A 44 -1.65 -18.59 -27.94
C THR A 44 -1.59 -18.85 -26.46
N SER A 45 -1.04 -20.00 -26.07
CA SER A 45 -0.76 -20.37 -24.67
C SER A 45 0.23 -19.37 -24.07
N GLN A 46 -0.28 -18.28 -23.51
CA GLN A 46 0.52 -17.36 -22.71
C GLN A 46 0.79 -18.02 -21.35
N PRO A 47 1.98 -17.81 -20.76
CA PRO A 47 2.26 -18.35 -19.44
C PRO A 47 1.39 -17.65 -18.38
N ASP A 48 1.01 -18.40 -17.35
CA ASP A 48 0.40 -17.81 -16.16
C ASP A 48 1.44 -16.98 -15.39
N VAL A 49 1.03 -15.81 -14.90
CA VAL A 49 1.89 -14.92 -14.12
C VAL A 49 1.32 -14.79 -12.71
N TYR A 50 2.13 -15.18 -11.72
CA TYR A 50 1.78 -15.07 -10.30
C TYR A 50 2.56 -13.90 -9.69
N TYR A 51 1.84 -12.90 -9.17
CA TYR A 51 2.43 -11.79 -8.43
C TYR A 51 2.19 -11.95 -6.93
N ILE A 52 3.22 -12.40 -6.20
CA ILE A 52 3.17 -12.66 -4.76
C ILE A 52 3.78 -11.47 -4.03
N ILE A 53 3.01 -10.84 -3.13
CA ILE A 53 3.45 -9.69 -2.34
C ILE A 53 3.45 -10.09 -0.87
N LEU A 54 4.60 -9.93 -0.21
CA LEU A 54 4.76 -10.17 1.22
C LEU A 54 4.69 -8.84 1.96
N ASP A 55 3.77 -8.72 2.92
CA ASP A 55 3.63 -7.50 3.72
C ASP A 55 4.75 -7.41 4.77
N GLY A 56 5.45 -6.28 4.82
CA GLY A 56 6.54 -6.04 5.78
C GLY A 56 7.81 -6.87 5.59
N TYR A 57 8.01 -7.51 4.43
CA TYR A 57 9.26 -8.22 4.13
C TYR A 57 10.39 -7.23 3.81
N SER A 58 11.46 -7.26 4.60
CA SER A 58 12.58 -6.32 4.48
C SER A 58 13.76 -6.89 3.67
N ARG A 59 14.62 -6.00 3.20
CA ARG A 59 15.86 -6.32 2.49
C ARG A 59 16.90 -7.02 3.40
N GLU A 60 17.80 -7.79 2.80
CA GLU A 60 18.75 -8.64 3.52
C GLU A 60 19.74 -7.87 4.40
N ASP A 61 20.34 -6.81 3.88
CA ASP A 61 21.20 -5.86 4.60
C ASP A 61 20.49 -5.29 5.84
N TYR A 62 19.23 -4.85 5.74
CA TYR A 62 18.49 -4.34 6.90
C TYR A 62 18.23 -5.45 7.94
N LEU A 63 17.82 -6.64 7.49
CA LEU A 63 17.60 -7.77 8.39
C LEU A 63 18.89 -8.17 9.13
N ASN A 64 20.02 -8.15 8.44
CA ASN A 64 21.32 -8.48 8.98
C ASN A 64 21.82 -7.40 9.96
N GLU A 65 21.90 -6.15 9.51
CA GLU A 65 22.52 -5.06 10.27
C GLU A 65 21.67 -4.58 11.45
N VAL A 66 20.35 -4.53 11.29
CA VAL A 66 19.44 -3.94 12.29
C VAL A 66 18.79 -5.01 13.15
N LEU A 67 18.40 -6.14 12.56
CA LEU A 67 17.70 -7.21 13.27
C LEU A 67 18.60 -8.40 13.63
N SER A 68 19.89 -8.37 13.26
CA SER A 68 20.84 -9.47 13.50
C SER A 68 20.33 -10.82 12.96
N TYR A 69 19.60 -10.79 11.85
CA TYR A 69 19.00 -11.95 11.22
C TYR A 69 19.61 -12.20 9.84
N ASP A 70 20.21 -13.40 9.67
CA ASP A 70 20.78 -13.82 8.40
C ASP A 70 19.72 -14.47 7.50
N ASN A 71 19.26 -13.70 6.51
CA ASN A 71 18.25 -14.14 5.55
C ASN A 71 18.85 -14.77 4.27
N ARG A 72 20.18 -14.84 4.14
CA ARG A 72 20.86 -15.35 2.93
C ARG A 72 20.51 -16.80 2.58
N PRO A 73 20.30 -17.73 3.53
CA PRO A 73 19.91 -19.10 3.17
C PRO A 73 18.62 -19.15 2.33
N PHE A 74 17.61 -18.35 2.69
CA PHE A 74 16.36 -18.28 1.95
C PHE A 74 16.54 -17.69 0.55
N LEU A 75 17.34 -16.62 0.42
CA LEU A 75 17.62 -16.01 -0.88
C LEU A 75 18.40 -16.96 -1.79
N ASN A 76 19.38 -17.70 -1.25
CA ASN A 76 20.13 -18.70 -1.99
C ASN A 76 19.24 -19.84 -2.50
N GLU A 77 18.23 -20.26 -1.72
CA GLU A 77 17.24 -21.23 -2.18
C GLU A 77 16.42 -20.69 -3.36
N LEU A 78 15.97 -19.43 -3.28
CA LEU A 78 15.25 -18.77 -4.38
C LEU A 78 16.11 -18.66 -5.65
N GLU A 79 17.37 -18.23 -5.53
CA GLU A 79 18.30 -18.22 -6.66
C GLU A 79 18.53 -19.63 -7.22
N GLY A 80 18.60 -20.64 -6.36
CA GLY A 80 18.67 -22.05 -6.74
C GLY A 80 17.46 -22.55 -7.54
N TYR A 81 16.27 -21.98 -7.31
CA TYR A 81 15.07 -22.20 -8.12
C TYR A 81 15.03 -21.37 -9.42
N GLY A 82 16.03 -20.52 -9.66
CA GLY A 82 16.12 -19.67 -10.85
C GLY A 82 15.44 -18.30 -10.69
N PHE A 83 15.10 -17.88 -9.47
CA PHE A 83 14.64 -16.51 -9.23
C PHE A 83 15.81 -15.52 -9.32
N TYR A 84 15.51 -14.32 -9.80
CA TYR A 84 16.44 -13.20 -9.77
C TYR A 84 16.24 -12.39 -8.49
N ILE A 85 17.32 -12.17 -7.73
CA ILE A 85 17.30 -11.35 -6.51
C ILE A 85 17.81 -9.94 -6.81
N ALA A 86 16.93 -8.96 -6.66
CA ALA A 86 17.24 -7.55 -6.89
C ALA A 86 17.68 -6.85 -5.58
N ASN A 87 18.97 -6.94 -5.24
CA ASN A 87 19.52 -6.45 -3.96
C ASN A 87 19.26 -4.96 -3.66
N CYS A 88 19.15 -4.12 -4.70
CA CYS A 88 18.91 -2.67 -4.55
C CYS A 88 17.45 -2.27 -4.79
N SER A 89 16.52 -3.24 -4.86
CA SER A 89 15.10 -2.97 -5.09
C SER A 89 14.48 -2.23 -3.90
N GLN A 90 13.57 -1.31 -4.19
CA GLN A 90 12.87 -0.50 -3.19
C GLN A 90 11.41 -0.36 -3.60
N ALA A 91 10.52 -0.32 -2.62
CA ALA A 91 9.14 0.07 -2.86
C ALA A 91 9.08 1.56 -3.22
N ASN A 92 8.14 1.95 -4.09
CA ASN A 92 7.91 3.35 -4.44
C ASN A 92 7.50 4.21 -3.22
N TYR A 93 6.92 3.60 -2.19
CA TYR A 93 6.49 4.27 -0.96
C TYR A 93 6.61 3.32 0.25
N SER A 94 6.80 3.90 1.44
CA SER A 94 6.98 3.16 2.70
C SER A 94 5.69 2.61 3.32
N LEU A 95 4.52 3.12 2.91
CA LEU A 95 3.23 2.66 3.42
C LEU A 95 2.55 1.68 2.45
N THR A 96 2.03 0.57 2.98
CA THR A 96 1.39 -0.51 2.21
C THR A 96 0.33 0.02 1.23
N ARG A 97 -0.53 0.95 1.66
CA ARG A 97 -1.59 1.52 0.80
C ARG A 97 -1.05 2.21 -0.45
N TYR A 98 0.10 2.87 -0.35
CA TYR A 98 0.71 3.62 -1.45
C TYR A 98 1.60 2.72 -2.30
N SER A 99 2.35 1.81 -1.67
CA SER A 99 3.17 0.81 -2.37
C SER A 99 2.31 -0.09 -3.27
N LEU A 100 1.18 -0.60 -2.76
CA LEU A 100 0.26 -1.42 -3.52
C LEU A 100 -0.45 -0.64 -4.63
N ALA A 101 -0.97 0.55 -4.32
CA ALA A 101 -1.61 1.39 -5.32
C ALA A 101 -0.66 1.71 -6.49
N SER A 102 0.60 2.00 -6.19
CA SER A 102 1.61 2.28 -7.22
C SER A 102 1.96 1.04 -8.04
N SER A 103 2.28 -0.07 -7.37
CA SER A 103 2.75 -1.30 -8.03
C SER A 103 1.67 -1.94 -8.91
N LEU A 104 0.42 -1.94 -8.47
CA LEU A 104 -0.68 -2.57 -9.20
C LEU A 104 -1.16 -1.74 -10.40
N ASN A 105 -0.93 -0.43 -10.38
CA ASN A 105 -1.25 0.46 -11.49
C ASN A 105 -0.03 0.80 -12.36
N MET A 106 1.17 0.33 -11.97
CA MET A 106 2.46 0.65 -12.62
C MET A 106 2.69 2.15 -12.77
N GLU A 107 2.30 2.93 -11.78
CA GLU A 107 2.30 4.38 -11.85
C GLU A 107 2.53 5.00 -10.45
N TYR A 108 3.09 6.20 -10.38
CA TYR A 108 3.26 6.91 -9.12
C TYR A 108 1.91 7.41 -8.60
N VAL A 109 1.72 7.38 -7.27
CA VAL A 109 0.47 7.79 -6.61
C VAL A 109 0.11 9.26 -6.91
N GLN A 110 1.10 10.12 -7.15
CA GLN A 110 0.91 11.52 -7.51
C GLN A 110 0.17 11.70 -8.84
N SER A 111 0.27 10.75 -9.78
CA SER A 111 -0.40 10.84 -11.08
C SER A 111 -1.93 10.81 -10.97
N PHE A 112 -2.47 10.20 -9.91
CA PHE A 112 -3.91 10.08 -9.68
C PHE A 112 -4.55 11.37 -9.17
N TYR A 113 -3.74 12.37 -8.79
CA TYR A 113 -4.22 13.65 -8.28
C TYR A 113 -4.08 14.73 -9.33
N ASP A 114 -5.21 15.29 -9.78
CA ASP A 114 -5.19 16.51 -10.56
C ASP A 114 -5.07 17.71 -9.61
N ILE A 115 -3.82 18.11 -9.35
CA ILE A 115 -3.44 19.22 -8.46
C ILE A 115 -4.11 20.54 -8.87
N SER A 116 -4.59 20.66 -10.11
CA SER A 116 -5.28 21.85 -10.62
C SER A 116 -6.76 21.94 -10.23
N SER A 117 -7.38 20.82 -9.83
CA SER A 117 -8.84 20.71 -9.69
C SER A 117 -9.37 20.85 -8.26
N ALA A 118 -8.52 20.76 -7.22
CA ALA A 118 -8.96 20.76 -5.83
C ALA A 118 -8.00 21.52 -4.89
N PRO A 119 -8.33 22.76 -4.48
CA PRO A 119 -7.53 23.55 -3.52
C PRO A 119 -7.33 22.87 -2.15
N ASN A 120 -8.21 21.92 -1.80
CA ASN A 120 -8.21 21.20 -0.52
C ASN A 120 -7.40 19.89 -0.53
N ASP A 121 -6.91 19.42 -1.68
CA ASP A 121 -6.12 18.17 -1.78
C ASP A 121 -4.64 18.37 -1.42
N ARG A 122 -4.25 19.59 -1.05
CA ARG A 122 -2.91 19.89 -0.53
C ARG A 122 -2.52 18.99 0.64
N ALA A 123 -3.46 18.63 1.52
CA ALA A 123 -3.18 17.74 2.64
C ALA A 123 -2.77 16.32 2.20
N VAL A 124 -3.32 15.84 1.07
CA VAL A 124 -2.98 14.52 0.52
C VAL A 124 -1.63 14.57 -0.18
N VAL A 125 -1.36 15.65 -0.92
CA VAL A 125 -0.04 15.87 -1.54
C VAL A 125 1.06 16.05 -0.49
N GLU A 126 0.80 16.78 0.60
CA GLU A 126 1.71 16.90 1.74
C GLU A 126 1.92 15.55 2.44
N ASP A 127 0.85 14.76 2.66
CA ASP A 127 0.95 13.40 3.21
C ASP A 127 1.86 12.54 2.32
N ILE A 128 1.62 12.51 1.00
CA ILE A 128 2.44 11.73 0.05
C ILE A 128 3.89 12.21 0.03
N SER A 129 4.12 13.52 0.04
CA SER A 129 5.48 14.11 0.01
C SER A 129 6.35 13.69 1.20
N LYS A 130 5.73 13.33 2.33
CA LYS A 130 6.42 12.83 3.51
C LYS A 130 6.97 11.41 3.36
N TYR A 131 6.46 10.65 2.38
CA TYR A 131 6.82 9.24 2.15
C TYR A 131 7.57 9.00 0.84
N ILE A 132 8.01 10.06 0.16
CA ILE A 132 9.01 10.04 -0.92
C ILE A 132 10.39 10.13 -0.26
#